data_AF-A0A932LDN8-F1
#
_entry.id   AF-A0A932LDN8-F1
#
_cell.length_a   1.000
_cell.length_b   1.000
_cell.length_c   1.000
_cell.angle_alpha   90.00
_cell.angle_beta   90.00
_cell.angle_gamma   90.00
#
_symmetry.space_group_name_H-M   'P 1'
#
loop_
_entity.id
_entity.type
_entity.pdbx_description
1 polymer ?
#
loop_
_entity_poly.entity_id
_entity_poly.type
_entity_poly.pdbx_seq_one_letter_code
_entity_poly.pdbx_strand_id
1 'polypeptide(L)'
;MPLLHQADLQYLGAFRLPKAGSDGSTLGSGGWALAFNPQNNSLFVSGHQNDLAIAEVSIPAQLVNGTSLSSMATATFLQPVQQYGSADFPTWGLEGTVRLGGMAVVDGQLVGSIYEFYDSDTDARNSHFRMSSTNLTTSSISGLHEIYPEAGYVAGFMTAVPAEWQSILDTAYLTGLAGVSIRARTSNGPSAFAFDPLNLNPNTATPLVTYPLAHALGPAGEANPLFNGTTGITGMAFIPQTRSLLFFGSHGTGDIYYGLAGDANDPYRISKGYHSVNGEYEYQVWAYDALEFQQVLSGQKQAWEVMPYDVWNYDLRAPDQLPGPTPPRWPTRRACRSRRTPPGVSRSRPAMRRTTR
;
A
#
# COMPACT_ATOMS: atom_id res chain seq x y z
N MET A 1 -5.55 28.72 -3.35
CA MET A 1 -4.78 27.84 -4.24
C MET A 1 -5.72 27.12 -5.19
N PRO A 2 -5.33 26.83 -6.44
CA PRO A 2 -6.19 26.17 -7.43
C PRO A 2 -6.45 24.69 -7.09
N LEU A 3 -7.57 24.16 -7.61
CA LEU A 3 -7.79 22.73 -7.73
C LEU A 3 -7.07 22.21 -8.97
N LEU A 4 -6.46 21.04 -8.85
CA LEU A 4 -5.87 20.29 -9.94
C LEU A 4 -6.90 19.34 -10.56
N HIS A 5 -6.97 19.29 -11.88
CA HIS A 5 -7.84 18.39 -12.63
C HIS A 5 -7.02 17.47 -13.54
N GLN A 6 -7.67 16.47 -14.14
CA GLN A 6 -7.02 15.54 -15.07
C GLN A 6 -6.19 16.26 -16.15
N ALA A 7 -6.70 17.38 -16.69
CA ALA A 7 -6.06 18.13 -17.76
C ALA A 7 -4.73 18.80 -17.34
N ASP A 8 -4.48 18.94 -16.04
CA ASP A 8 -3.25 19.51 -15.48
C ASP A 8 -2.13 18.46 -15.31
N LEU A 9 -2.43 17.17 -15.54
CA LEU A 9 -1.47 16.08 -15.42
C LEU A 9 -1.00 15.62 -16.80
N GLN A 10 0.32 15.45 -16.91
CA GLN A 10 0.94 14.87 -18.09
C GLN A 10 1.68 13.57 -17.73
N TYR A 11 1.31 12.48 -18.40
CA TYR A 11 2.08 11.25 -18.32
C TYR A 11 3.42 11.40 -19.06
N LEU A 12 4.53 11.33 -18.33
CA LEU A 12 5.87 11.50 -18.88
C LEU A 12 6.44 10.22 -19.50
N GLY A 13 5.95 9.05 -19.09
CA GLY A 13 6.42 7.75 -19.57
C GLY A 13 6.65 6.75 -18.44
N ALA A 14 7.16 5.57 -18.81
CA ALA A 14 7.49 4.49 -17.90
C ALA A 14 8.92 3.99 -18.12
N PHE A 15 9.39 3.22 -17.15
CA PHE A 15 10.61 2.43 -17.20
C PHE A 15 10.39 1.09 -16.50
N ARG A 16 11.27 0.13 -16.75
CA ARG A 16 11.24 -1.21 -16.16
C ARG A 16 12.06 -1.26 -14.89
N LEU A 17 11.60 -2.05 -13.93
CA LEU A 17 12.40 -2.42 -12.76
C LEU A 17 13.46 -3.48 -13.13
N PRO A 18 14.64 -3.47 -12.49
CA PRO A 18 15.64 -4.51 -12.71
C PRO A 18 15.11 -5.87 -12.28
N LYS A 19 15.53 -6.91 -12.99
CA LYS A 19 15.27 -8.29 -12.59
C LYS A 19 16.13 -8.62 -11.37
N ALA A 20 15.49 -8.86 -10.22
CA ALA A 20 16.17 -9.47 -9.07
C ALA A 20 16.58 -10.92 -9.41
N GLY A 21 17.58 -11.46 -8.71
CA GLY A 21 18.03 -12.86 -8.86
C GLY A 21 16.91 -13.89 -8.63
N SER A 22 17.23 -15.18 -8.76
CA SER A 22 16.29 -16.32 -8.69
C SER A 22 15.62 -16.56 -7.32
N ASP A 23 15.82 -15.69 -6.34
CA ASP A 23 15.84 -16.06 -4.92
C ASP A 23 14.53 -15.69 -4.19
N GLY A 24 13.41 -15.71 -4.92
CA GLY A 24 12.06 -15.73 -4.34
C GLY A 24 11.39 -14.37 -4.13
N SER A 25 12.11 -13.34 -3.66
CA SER A 25 11.53 -12.00 -3.50
C SER A 25 11.95 -11.07 -4.64
N THR A 26 11.19 -11.10 -5.74
CA THR A 26 11.51 -10.33 -6.94
C THR A 26 10.60 -9.14 -7.12
N LEU A 27 11.14 -8.05 -7.69
CA LEU A 27 10.36 -6.86 -8.06
C LEU A 27 9.26 -7.16 -9.10
N GLY A 28 9.32 -8.31 -9.79
CA GLY A 28 8.33 -8.71 -10.80
C GLY A 28 6.93 -9.01 -10.24
N SER A 29 6.80 -9.15 -8.93
CA SER A 29 5.51 -9.27 -8.22
C SER A 29 5.38 -8.24 -7.09
N GLY A 30 6.23 -7.20 -7.12
CA GLY A 30 6.30 -6.15 -6.12
C GLY A 30 5.68 -4.83 -6.56
N GLY A 31 6.18 -3.72 -6.02
CA GLY A 31 5.71 -2.37 -6.34
C GLY A 31 4.47 -1.93 -5.57
N TRP A 32 4.21 -2.53 -4.40
CA TRP A 32 3.05 -2.24 -3.56
C TRP A 32 3.28 -1.09 -2.58
N ALA A 33 4.52 -0.94 -2.12
CA ALA A 33 4.97 0.24 -1.40
C ALA A 33 6.09 0.92 -2.20
N LEU A 34 5.97 2.24 -2.35
CA LEU A 34 6.89 3.07 -3.10
C LEU A 34 7.27 4.30 -2.27
N ALA A 35 8.54 4.66 -2.25
CA ALA A 35 8.99 5.95 -1.74
C ALA A 35 10.02 6.58 -2.67
N PHE A 36 9.91 7.89 -2.89
CA PHE A 36 10.94 8.66 -3.56
C PHE A 36 12.04 9.05 -2.60
N ASN A 37 13.29 8.84 -3.00
CA ASN A 37 14.48 9.28 -2.28
C ASN A 37 15.08 10.52 -2.98
N PRO A 38 14.87 11.73 -2.44
CA PRO A 38 15.37 12.95 -3.08
C PRO A 38 16.89 13.06 -3.07
N GLN A 39 17.59 12.38 -2.16
CA GLN A 39 19.06 12.46 -2.05
C GLN A 39 19.75 11.79 -3.25
N ASN A 40 19.18 10.69 -3.75
CA ASN A 40 19.79 9.88 -4.81
C ASN A 40 19.00 9.94 -6.13
N ASN A 41 17.88 10.66 -6.18
CA ASN A 41 16.92 10.63 -7.29
C ASN A 41 16.53 9.19 -7.68
N SER A 42 16.10 8.44 -6.67
CA SER A 42 15.86 7.00 -6.75
C SER A 42 14.52 6.63 -6.09
N LEU A 43 14.14 5.36 -6.20
CA LEU A 43 12.93 4.83 -5.61
C LEU A 43 13.27 3.67 -4.67
N PHE A 44 12.73 3.71 -3.45
CA PHE A 44 12.54 2.50 -2.66
C PHE A 44 11.28 1.79 -3.13
N VAL A 45 11.41 0.50 -3.45
CA VAL A 45 10.33 -0.30 -4.02
C VAL A 45 10.19 -1.59 -3.23
N SER A 46 8.96 -1.93 -2.88
CA SER A 46 8.69 -3.23 -2.24
C SER A 46 8.93 -4.39 -3.22
N GLY A 47 9.43 -5.49 -2.69
CA GLY A 47 9.37 -6.80 -3.33
C GLY A 47 7.94 -7.36 -3.34
N HIS A 48 7.84 -8.69 -3.46
CA HIS A 48 6.56 -9.39 -3.50
C HIS A 48 5.65 -8.99 -2.33
N GLN A 49 4.33 -8.80 -2.56
CA GLN A 49 3.40 -8.22 -1.57
C GLN A 49 3.38 -8.90 -0.19
N ASN A 50 3.64 -10.21 -0.11
CA ASN A 50 3.64 -10.98 1.13
C ASN A 50 5.05 -11.18 1.71
N ASP A 51 6.05 -10.55 1.11
CA ASP A 51 7.41 -10.52 1.61
C ASP A 51 7.68 -9.11 2.14
N LEU A 52 8.33 -9.01 3.29
CA LEU A 52 8.83 -7.73 3.79
C LEU A 52 10.17 -7.45 3.13
N ALA A 53 10.14 -7.16 1.82
CA ALA A 53 11.33 -6.97 1.02
C ALA A 53 11.35 -5.57 0.43
N ILE A 54 12.51 -4.91 0.48
CA ILE A 54 12.72 -3.54 -0.01
C ILE A 54 13.97 -3.54 -0.89
N ALA A 55 13.93 -2.82 -2.01
CA ALA A 55 15.11 -2.50 -2.80
C ALA A 55 15.15 -1.00 -3.06
N GLU A 56 16.34 -0.46 -3.35
CA GLU A 56 16.47 0.89 -3.91
C GLU A 56 16.91 0.79 -5.37
N VAL A 57 16.19 1.46 -6.27
CA VAL A 57 16.48 1.46 -7.71
C VAL A 57 16.62 2.88 -8.25
N SER A 58 17.48 3.07 -9.24
CA SER A 58 17.63 4.36 -9.94
C SER A 58 16.35 4.73 -10.71
N ILE A 59 16.09 6.03 -10.88
CA ILE A 59 15.16 6.49 -11.92
C ILE A 59 15.96 6.76 -13.20
N PRO A 60 15.69 6.07 -14.33
CA PRO A 60 16.37 6.34 -15.59
C PRO A 60 16.11 7.77 -16.08
N ALA A 61 17.13 8.40 -16.68
CA ALA A 61 17.00 9.75 -17.23
C ALA A 61 15.99 9.85 -18.39
N GLN A 62 15.77 8.75 -19.11
CA GLN A 62 14.79 8.66 -20.18
C GLN A 62 13.57 7.86 -19.71
N LEU A 63 12.43 8.53 -19.67
CA LEU A 63 11.12 7.91 -19.52
C LEU A 63 10.53 7.66 -20.91
N VAL A 64 9.96 6.49 -21.13
CA VAL A 64 9.44 6.09 -22.44
C VAL A 64 7.92 6.14 -22.41
N ASN A 65 7.35 7.05 -23.19
CA ASN A 65 5.90 7.12 -23.41
C ASN A 65 5.53 6.24 -24.62
N GLY A 66 5.36 4.93 -24.37
CA GLY A 66 5.01 3.97 -25.41
C GLY A 66 4.59 2.62 -24.83
N THR A 67 3.90 1.84 -25.67
CA THR A 67 3.27 0.55 -25.31
C THR A 67 4.19 -0.65 -25.55
N SER A 68 5.50 -0.47 -25.67
CA SER A 68 6.42 -1.58 -25.92
C SER A 68 7.42 -1.77 -24.79
N LEU A 69 7.31 -2.89 -24.07
CA LEU A 69 8.23 -3.23 -22.96
C LEU A 69 9.69 -3.26 -23.40
N SER A 70 9.98 -3.67 -24.64
CA SER A 70 11.35 -3.76 -25.13
C SER A 70 11.98 -2.38 -25.36
N SER A 71 11.17 -1.34 -25.57
CA SER A 71 11.62 0.03 -25.76
C SER A 71 11.91 0.78 -24.46
N MET A 72 11.38 0.31 -23.33
CA MET A 72 11.52 0.96 -22.03
C MET A 72 12.93 0.82 -21.48
N ALA A 73 13.48 1.92 -20.96
CA ALA A 73 14.68 1.91 -20.14
C ALA A 73 14.49 1.01 -18.91
N THR A 74 15.57 0.42 -18.40
CA THR A 74 15.52 -0.42 -17.19
C THR A 74 16.33 0.26 -16.09
N ALA A 75 15.73 0.44 -14.92
CA ALA A 75 16.40 0.91 -13.72
C ALA A 75 17.49 -0.07 -13.27
N THR A 76 18.46 0.41 -12.50
CA THR A 76 19.51 -0.40 -11.86
C THR A 76 19.33 -0.41 -10.36
N PHE A 77 19.75 -1.49 -9.69
CA PHE A 77 19.80 -1.51 -8.23
C PHE A 77 20.86 -0.54 -7.72
N LEU A 78 20.47 0.33 -6.79
CA LEU A 78 21.38 1.10 -5.94
C LEU A 78 21.61 0.36 -4.61
N GLN A 79 20.55 -0.28 -4.10
CA GLN A 79 20.63 -1.26 -3.03
C GLN A 79 19.87 -2.52 -3.48
N PRO A 80 20.48 -3.72 -3.36
CA PRO A 80 19.81 -4.97 -3.74
C PRO A 80 18.56 -5.20 -2.88
N VAL A 81 17.73 -6.16 -3.30
CA VAL A 81 16.57 -6.58 -2.50
C VAL A 81 17.05 -7.07 -1.14
N GLN A 82 16.64 -6.38 -0.08
CA GLN A 82 16.81 -6.78 1.31
C GLN A 82 15.48 -7.30 1.84
N GLN A 83 15.49 -8.53 2.35
CA GLN A 83 14.32 -9.14 2.98
C GLN A 83 14.44 -9.04 4.50
N TYR A 84 13.31 -8.76 5.14
CA TYR A 84 13.14 -8.70 6.59
C TYR A 84 12.12 -9.76 7.02
N GLY A 85 12.22 -10.19 8.27
CA GLY A 85 11.25 -11.05 8.94
C GLY A 85 10.73 -10.40 10.21
N SER A 86 9.74 -11.04 10.85
CA SER A 86 9.15 -10.52 12.09
C SER A 86 10.17 -10.22 13.20
N ALA A 87 11.26 -10.98 13.26
CA ALA A 87 12.33 -10.79 14.24
C ALA A 87 13.13 -9.49 14.04
N ASP A 88 13.11 -8.88 12.85
CA ASP A 88 13.78 -7.62 12.55
C ASP A 88 12.99 -6.40 13.07
N PHE A 89 11.72 -6.61 13.41
CA PHE A 89 10.82 -5.57 13.90
C PHE A 89 10.51 -5.80 15.39
N PRO A 90 11.13 -5.03 16.29
CA PRO A 90 10.69 -4.99 17.69
C PRO A 90 9.18 -4.72 17.81
N THR A 91 8.57 -5.24 18.88
CA THR A 91 7.13 -5.07 19.14
C THR A 91 6.21 -5.66 18.06
N TRP A 92 6.70 -6.68 17.34
CA TRP A 92 5.88 -7.46 16.40
C TRP A 92 4.64 -8.03 17.09
N GLY A 93 3.47 -7.74 16.53
CA GLY A 93 2.17 -8.18 17.03
C GLY A 93 1.17 -8.47 15.91
N LEU A 94 1.66 -8.89 14.74
CA LEU A 94 0.84 -9.25 13.58
C LEU A 94 0.88 -10.77 13.40
N GLU A 95 -0.29 -11.41 13.28
CA GLU A 95 -0.39 -12.88 13.30
C GLU A 95 -0.79 -13.48 11.94
N GLY A 96 -1.43 -12.69 11.07
CA GLY A 96 -1.91 -13.16 9.76
C GLY A 96 -1.00 -12.86 8.57
N THR A 97 -1.62 -12.70 7.39
CA THR A 97 -0.90 -12.36 6.15
C THR A 97 -0.50 -10.89 6.18
N VAL A 98 0.76 -10.64 6.48
CA VAL A 98 1.32 -9.28 6.53
C VAL A 98 1.78 -8.78 5.17
N ARG A 99 1.70 -7.47 4.98
CA ARG A 99 2.19 -6.79 3.79
C ARG A 99 2.88 -5.49 4.18
N LEU A 100 3.89 -5.12 3.40
CA LEU A 100 4.44 -3.77 3.44
C LEU A 100 3.41 -2.81 2.85
N GLY A 101 3.00 -1.80 3.61
CA GLY A 101 1.94 -0.85 3.27
C GLY A 101 2.43 0.28 2.39
N GLY A 102 3.20 1.18 2.97
CA GLY A 102 3.81 2.31 2.29
C GLY A 102 5.12 2.71 2.94
N MET A 103 5.84 3.60 2.27
CA MET A 103 7.13 4.10 2.71
C MET A 103 7.25 5.59 2.42
N ALA A 104 8.08 6.28 3.20
CA ALA A 104 8.51 7.65 2.93
C ALA A 104 9.97 7.83 3.38
N VAL A 105 10.73 8.64 2.64
CA VAL A 105 12.05 9.10 3.09
C VAL A 105 11.85 10.40 3.88
N VAL A 106 12.26 10.41 5.14
CA VAL A 106 12.10 11.53 6.08
C VAL A 106 13.43 11.75 6.79
N ASP A 107 14.03 12.92 6.67
CA ASP A 107 15.30 13.28 7.34
C ASP A 107 16.42 12.23 7.22
N GLY A 108 16.57 11.65 6.02
CA GLY A 108 17.58 10.61 5.75
C GLY A 108 17.26 9.23 6.34
N GLN A 109 16.07 9.06 6.92
CA GLN A 109 15.52 7.81 7.42
C GLN A 109 14.50 7.24 6.43
N LEU A 110 14.33 5.92 6.43
CA LEU A 110 13.20 5.28 5.75
C LEU A 110 12.13 4.98 6.79
N VAL A 111 10.98 5.62 6.66
CA VAL A 111 9.79 5.35 7.46
C VAL A 111 8.86 4.47 6.65
N GLY A 112 8.25 3.47 7.27
CA GLY A 112 7.36 2.56 6.58
C GLY A 112 6.26 2.03 7.48
N SER A 113 5.33 1.32 6.86
CA SER A 113 4.20 0.69 7.52
C SER A 113 4.07 -0.78 7.11
N ILE A 114 3.59 -1.60 8.03
CA ILE A 114 3.23 -3.00 7.84
C ILE A 114 1.81 -3.19 8.36
N TYR A 115 1.00 -3.94 7.63
CA TYR A 115 -0.37 -4.23 8.02
C TYR A 115 -0.71 -5.70 7.80
N GLU A 116 -1.68 -6.17 8.55
CA GLU A 116 -2.31 -7.46 8.30
C GLU A 116 -3.41 -7.31 7.24
N PHE A 117 -3.24 -8.01 6.11
CA PHE A 117 -4.16 -7.90 4.98
C PHE A 117 -5.55 -8.46 5.27
N TYR A 118 -5.65 -9.43 6.19
CA TYR A 118 -6.88 -10.11 6.57
C TYR A 118 -6.99 -10.18 8.11
N ASP A 119 -7.23 -9.03 8.73
CA ASP A 119 -7.31 -8.86 10.19
C ASP A 119 -8.72 -9.21 10.70
N SER A 120 -9.07 -10.49 10.66
CA SER A 120 -10.35 -10.98 11.19
C SER A 120 -10.36 -11.12 12.71
N ASP A 121 -9.17 -11.26 13.31
CA ASP A 121 -9.00 -11.48 14.75
C ASP A 121 -8.96 -10.16 15.52
N THR A 122 -8.96 -9.04 14.81
CA THR A 122 -9.22 -7.69 15.30
C THR A 122 -8.13 -7.12 16.21
N ASP A 123 -6.91 -7.61 16.06
CA ASP A 123 -5.76 -7.39 16.95
C ASP A 123 -4.61 -6.58 16.32
N ALA A 124 -4.62 -6.34 15.00
CA ALA A 124 -3.60 -5.52 14.35
C ALA A 124 -3.65 -4.05 14.81
N ARG A 125 -2.64 -3.63 15.59
CA ARG A 125 -2.43 -2.26 16.11
C ARG A 125 -1.12 -1.64 15.64
N ASN A 126 -0.01 -2.31 15.98
CA ASN A 126 1.34 -1.83 15.68
C ASN A 126 1.62 -1.97 14.19
N SER A 127 1.95 -0.85 13.54
CA SER A 127 2.04 -0.82 12.07
C SER A 127 3.22 -0.02 11.53
N HIS A 128 3.63 1.07 12.19
CA HIS A 128 4.63 1.97 11.64
C HIS A 128 6.02 1.68 12.18
N PHE A 129 7.05 1.73 11.35
CA PHE A 129 8.44 1.57 11.76
C PHE A 129 9.32 2.65 11.15
N ARG A 130 10.49 2.84 11.75
CA ARG A 130 11.56 3.68 11.21
C ARG A 130 12.83 2.88 11.08
N MET A 131 13.53 3.12 9.99
CA MET A 131 14.90 2.73 9.78
C MET A 131 15.79 3.93 10.13
N SER A 132 16.79 3.75 10.99
CA SER A 132 17.71 4.82 11.40
C SER A 132 18.49 5.47 10.24
N SER A 133 18.54 4.84 9.07
CA SER A 133 19.00 5.45 7.81
C SER A 133 18.29 4.84 6.61
N THR A 134 18.55 5.37 5.42
CA THR A 134 18.14 4.81 4.13
C THR A 134 18.99 3.60 3.68
N ASN A 135 19.99 3.16 4.45
CA ASN A 135 20.79 1.98 4.12
C ASN A 135 20.11 0.69 4.59
N LEU A 136 19.61 -0.11 3.65
CA LEU A 136 18.78 -1.28 3.92
C LEU A 136 19.50 -2.39 4.71
N THR A 137 20.83 -2.50 4.59
CA THR A 137 21.62 -3.58 5.21
C THR A 137 22.10 -3.23 6.62
N THR A 138 22.41 -1.96 6.89
CA THR A 138 23.07 -1.54 8.15
C THR A 138 22.17 -0.73 9.07
N SER A 139 21.03 -0.27 8.59
CA SER A 139 20.09 0.47 9.42
C SER A 139 19.47 -0.41 10.50
N SER A 140 19.37 0.13 11.71
CA SER A 140 18.51 -0.42 12.76
C SER A 140 17.05 -0.06 12.51
N ILE A 141 16.13 -0.91 13.00
CA ILE A 141 14.67 -0.70 12.91
C ILE A 141 14.12 -0.41 14.31
N SER A 142 13.33 0.65 14.45
CA SER A 142 12.77 1.12 15.74
C SER A 142 11.66 0.22 16.32
N GLY A 143 11.22 -0.80 15.59
CA GLY A 143 10.03 -1.60 15.87
C GLY A 143 8.76 -1.06 15.25
N LEU A 144 7.69 -1.85 15.34
CA LEU A 144 6.34 -1.45 14.94
C LEU A 144 5.68 -0.65 16.07
N HIS A 145 5.07 0.47 15.70
CA HIS A 145 4.41 1.43 16.58
C HIS A 145 2.95 1.57 16.19
N GLU A 146 2.07 1.60 17.18
CA GLU A 146 0.69 2.05 17.03
C GLU A 146 0.70 3.57 16.91
N ILE A 147 0.00 4.12 15.92
CA ILE A 147 -0.28 5.57 15.82
C ILE A 147 -1.79 5.86 15.78
N TYR A 148 -2.58 4.80 15.62
CA TYR A 148 -4.04 4.82 15.55
C TYR A 148 -4.56 3.43 15.96
N PRO A 149 -5.73 3.29 16.61
CA PRO A 149 -6.19 2.00 17.14
C PRO A 149 -6.46 0.96 16.05
N GLU A 150 -6.81 1.37 14.83
CA GLU A 150 -7.04 0.45 13.71
C GLU A 150 -5.97 0.63 12.63
N ALA A 151 -4.95 -0.25 12.64
CA ALA A 151 -3.88 -0.23 11.65
C ALA A 151 -4.39 -0.24 10.20
N GLY A 152 -5.51 -0.92 9.94
CA GLY A 152 -6.14 -1.02 8.62
C GLY A 152 -6.59 0.31 7.99
N TYR A 153 -6.54 1.42 8.73
CA TYR A 153 -6.84 2.78 8.24
C TYR A 153 -5.59 3.62 7.93
N VAL A 154 -4.44 3.28 8.51
CA VAL A 154 -3.25 4.14 8.53
C VAL A 154 -1.99 3.47 8.00
N ALA A 155 -1.96 2.14 7.93
CA ALA A 155 -0.74 1.36 7.70
C ALA A 155 -0.45 1.14 6.20
N GLY A 156 -0.51 2.20 5.41
CA GLY A 156 -0.38 2.15 3.95
C GLY A 156 0.48 3.28 3.40
N PHE A 157 0.03 3.84 2.28
CA PHE A 157 0.71 4.89 1.53
C PHE A 157 0.95 6.14 2.37
N MET A 158 2.02 6.88 2.05
CA MET A 158 2.44 8.09 2.74
C MET A 158 2.79 9.19 1.74
N THR A 159 2.55 10.45 2.10
CA THR A 159 3.00 11.61 1.33
C THR A 159 3.44 12.74 2.26
N ALA A 160 4.39 13.56 1.81
CA ALA A 160 4.65 14.86 2.42
C ALA A 160 3.48 15.82 2.14
N VAL A 161 3.24 16.73 3.09
CA VAL A 161 2.35 17.89 2.93
C VAL A 161 3.16 19.06 2.38
N PRO A 162 2.72 19.72 1.30
CA PRO A 162 3.39 20.91 0.76
C PRO A 162 3.54 21.99 1.83
N ALA A 163 4.65 22.74 1.82
CA ALA A 163 5.02 23.67 2.88
C ALA A 163 3.91 24.70 3.19
N GLU A 164 3.22 25.15 2.16
CA GLU A 164 2.09 26.09 2.23
C GLU A 164 0.84 25.55 2.93
N TRP A 165 0.75 24.23 3.15
CA TRP A 165 -0.35 23.57 3.87
C TRP A 165 0.03 23.07 5.25
N GLN A 166 1.31 22.96 5.58
CA GLN A 166 1.74 22.32 6.82
C GLN A 166 1.19 23.03 8.07
N SER A 167 1.21 24.37 8.10
CA SER A 167 0.65 25.13 9.22
C SER A 167 -0.88 25.12 9.26
N ILE A 168 -1.54 24.85 8.13
CA ILE A 168 -3.01 24.80 8.05
C ILE A 168 -3.52 23.45 8.57
N LEU A 169 -2.79 22.38 8.24
CA LEU A 169 -3.14 21.01 8.63
C LEU A 169 -2.46 20.54 9.91
N ASP A 170 -1.58 21.37 10.48
CA ASP A 170 -0.75 21.06 11.66
C ASP A 170 0.03 19.75 11.51
N THR A 171 0.54 19.50 10.30
CA THR A 171 1.35 18.31 10.01
C THR A 171 2.23 18.48 8.78
N ALA A 172 3.36 17.79 8.76
CA ALA A 172 4.24 17.71 7.60
C ALA A 172 3.98 16.47 6.73
N TYR A 173 3.23 15.48 7.21
CA TYR A 173 3.06 14.20 6.51
C TYR A 173 1.66 13.62 6.72
N LEU A 174 1.21 12.90 5.69
CA LEU A 174 -0.04 12.15 5.70
C LEU A 174 0.23 10.67 5.48
N THR A 175 -0.53 9.81 6.16
CA THR A 175 -0.55 8.36 5.93
C THR A 175 -1.98 7.88 5.74
N GLY A 176 -2.16 6.73 5.11
CA GLY A 176 -3.49 6.13 4.92
C GLY A 176 -3.44 4.72 4.38
N LEU A 177 -4.49 3.96 4.65
CA LEU A 177 -4.75 2.65 4.07
C LEU A 177 -6.25 2.48 3.83
N ALA A 178 -6.61 1.91 2.69
CA ALA A 178 -7.99 1.72 2.28
C ALA A 178 -8.13 0.49 1.38
N GLY A 179 -9.36 -0.03 1.28
CA GLY A 179 -9.70 -1.08 0.32
C GLY A 179 -9.01 -2.43 0.56
N VAL A 180 -8.67 -2.75 1.82
CA VAL A 180 -8.14 -4.07 2.20
C VAL A 180 -9.24 -5.00 2.72
N SER A 181 -8.91 -6.27 3.00
CA SER A 181 -9.91 -7.23 3.47
C SER A 181 -10.39 -6.91 4.88
N ILE A 182 -11.56 -7.45 5.24
CA ILE A 182 -12.27 -7.13 6.49
C ILE A 182 -12.66 -5.64 6.51
N ARG A 183 -13.69 -5.31 5.73
CA ARG A 183 -14.17 -3.92 5.51
C ARG A 183 -14.50 -3.14 6.79
N ALA A 184 -14.81 -3.81 7.91
CA ALA A 184 -15.05 -3.16 9.19
C ALA A 184 -13.76 -2.62 9.84
N ARG A 185 -12.59 -3.07 9.38
CA ARG A 185 -11.25 -2.80 9.94
C ARG A 185 -10.41 -1.86 9.07
N THR A 186 -10.97 -1.34 7.99
CA THR A 186 -10.28 -0.45 7.04
C THR A 186 -11.23 0.60 6.49
N SER A 187 -10.68 1.64 5.86
CA SER A 187 -11.46 2.65 5.16
C SER A 187 -12.10 2.09 3.88
N ASN A 188 -13.39 2.36 3.72
CA ASN A 188 -14.25 2.00 2.59
C ASN A 188 -14.32 3.17 1.59
N GLY A 189 -13.15 3.66 1.23
CA GLY A 189 -12.88 4.85 0.42
C GLY A 189 -11.48 5.38 0.75
N PRO A 190 -10.95 6.35 -0.01
CA PRO A 190 -9.66 6.96 0.27
C PRO A 190 -9.53 7.41 1.74
N SER A 191 -8.33 7.26 2.30
CA SER A 191 -8.05 7.66 3.68
C SER A 191 -6.77 8.47 3.78
N ALA A 192 -6.81 9.54 4.57
CA ALA A 192 -5.63 10.31 4.93
C ALA A 192 -5.73 10.73 6.40
N PHE A 193 -4.62 10.54 7.10
CA PHE A 193 -4.43 10.89 8.50
C PHE A 193 -3.18 11.74 8.61
N ALA A 194 -3.28 12.87 9.30
CA ALA A 194 -2.14 13.65 9.74
C ALA A 194 -1.34 12.85 10.76
N PHE A 195 -0.02 12.74 10.59
CA PHE A 195 0.85 12.02 11.53
C PHE A 195 2.27 12.61 11.57
N ASP A 196 3.03 12.29 12.61
CA ASP A 196 4.44 12.63 12.72
C ASP A 196 5.30 11.37 12.48
N PRO A 197 5.96 11.23 11.33
CA PRO A 197 6.77 10.06 11.01
C PRO A 197 8.03 9.93 11.87
N LEU A 198 8.46 10.99 12.57
CA LEU A 198 9.60 10.99 13.48
C LEU A 198 9.19 10.79 14.94
N ASN A 199 7.89 10.80 15.23
CA ASN A 199 7.34 10.60 16.57
C ASN A 199 6.12 9.67 16.54
N LEU A 200 6.39 8.38 16.33
CA LEU A 200 5.39 7.32 16.23
C LEU A 200 4.86 6.90 17.62
N ASN A 201 4.13 7.81 18.29
CA ASN A 201 3.48 7.50 19.55
C ASN A 201 2.06 6.96 19.35
N PRO A 202 1.53 6.16 20.31
CA PRO A 202 0.14 5.70 20.27
C PRO A 202 -0.87 6.83 20.12
N ASN A 203 -1.83 6.63 19.23
CA ASN A 203 -3.02 7.47 19.07
C ASN A 203 -2.75 8.95 18.75
N THR A 204 -1.69 9.24 18.00
CA THR A 204 -1.36 10.60 17.54
C THR A 204 -1.81 10.90 16.12
N ALA A 205 -2.20 9.90 15.34
CA ALA A 205 -2.69 10.13 13.98
C ALA A 205 -4.10 10.73 14.00
N THR A 206 -4.31 11.81 13.26
CA THR A 206 -5.59 12.54 13.22
C THR A 206 -6.28 12.36 11.87
N PRO A 207 -7.53 11.88 11.81
CA PRO A 207 -8.23 11.64 10.55
C PRO A 207 -8.54 12.97 9.83
N LEU A 208 -8.23 13.04 8.54
CA LEU A 208 -8.61 14.14 7.65
C LEU A 208 -9.70 13.72 6.66
N VAL A 209 -9.59 12.49 6.15
CA VAL A 209 -10.64 11.81 5.38
C VAL A 209 -10.55 10.32 5.64
N THR A 210 -11.68 9.68 5.88
CA THR A 210 -11.79 8.23 6.07
C THR A 210 -13.25 7.80 6.04
N TYR A 211 -13.53 6.58 5.62
CA TYR A 211 -14.88 6.06 5.44
C TYR A 211 -15.06 4.76 6.23
N PRO A 212 -15.43 4.81 7.52
CA PRO A 212 -15.74 3.60 8.27
C PRO A 212 -16.93 2.87 7.63
N LEU A 213 -17.12 1.58 7.93
CA LEU A 213 -18.13 0.76 7.26
C LEU A 213 -19.55 1.36 7.29
N ALA A 214 -19.92 2.03 8.39
CA ALA A 214 -21.22 2.70 8.55
C ALA A 214 -21.39 3.95 7.68
N HIS A 215 -20.28 4.52 7.20
CA HIS A 215 -20.20 5.72 6.36
C HIS A 215 -19.31 5.46 5.14
N ALA A 216 -19.48 4.31 4.49
CA ALA A 216 -18.73 3.95 3.30
C ALA A 216 -18.98 4.95 2.16
N LEU A 217 -17.94 5.25 1.37
CA LEU A 217 -18.04 6.17 0.23
C LEU A 217 -18.98 5.64 -0.87
N GLY A 218 -19.13 4.31 -0.94
CA GLY A 218 -20.08 3.66 -1.83
C GLY A 218 -20.40 2.22 -1.41
N PRO A 219 -21.47 1.64 -1.96
CA PRO A 219 -21.88 0.27 -1.69
C PRO A 219 -20.83 -0.71 -2.25
N ALA A 220 -20.44 -1.73 -1.47
CA ALA A 220 -19.42 -2.65 -1.96
C ALA A 220 -19.91 -3.68 -2.97
N GLY A 221 -21.19 -4.05 -2.93
CA GLY A 221 -21.77 -5.09 -3.77
C GLY A 221 -22.42 -4.57 -5.05
N GLU A 222 -22.30 -3.29 -5.34
CA GLU A 222 -22.98 -2.63 -6.46
C GLU A 222 -21.99 -1.73 -7.20
N ALA A 223 -22.23 -1.54 -8.50
CA ALA A 223 -21.47 -0.59 -9.29
C ALA A 223 -21.67 0.83 -8.73
N ASN A 224 -20.58 1.54 -8.52
CA ASN A 224 -20.60 2.90 -7.98
C ASN A 224 -19.31 3.61 -8.40
N PRO A 225 -19.37 4.83 -8.95
CA PRO A 225 -18.21 5.50 -9.55
C PRO A 225 -17.15 5.94 -8.53
N LEU A 226 -17.49 6.04 -7.25
CA LEU A 226 -16.58 6.52 -6.20
C LEU A 226 -15.93 5.37 -5.46
N PHE A 227 -16.70 4.35 -5.08
CA PHE A 227 -16.18 3.21 -4.35
C PHE A 227 -17.11 2.01 -4.43
N ASN A 228 -16.53 0.85 -4.67
CA ASN A 228 -17.19 -0.44 -4.51
C ASN A 228 -16.19 -1.47 -3.99
N GLY A 229 -16.62 -2.71 -3.75
CA GLY A 229 -15.80 -3.74 -3.11
C GLY A 229 -14.55 -4.14 -3.89
N THR A 230 -14.48 -3.75 -5.18
CA THR A 230 -13.31 -3.98 -6.02
C THR A 230 -12.30 -2.84 -5.98
N THR A 231 -12.62 -1.72 -5.34
CA THR A 231 -11.74 -0.54 -5.32
C THR A 231 -10.47 -0.84 -4.52
N GLY A 232 -9.32 -0.70 -5.17
CA GLY A 232 -8.01 -0.79 -4.53
C GLY A 232 -7.30 0.55 -4.62
N ILE A 233 -6.82 1.07 -3.50
CA ILE A 233 -6.14 2.38 -3.42
C ILE A 233 -4.73 2.13 -2.91
N THR A 234 -3.73 2.53 -3.69
CA THR A 234 -2.33 2.12 -3.50
C THR A 234 -1.37 3.29 -3.40
N GLY A 235 -1.83 4.52 -3.61
CA GLY A 235 -0.97 5.70 -3.55
C GLY A 235 -1.73 6.97 -3.18
N MET A 236 -0.98 7.93 -2.66
CA MET A 236 -1.44 9.26 -2.27
C MET A 236 -0.36 10.29 -2.60
N ALA A 237 -0.74 11.43 -3.14
CA ALA A 237 0.17 12.54 -3.42
C ALA A 237 -0.53 13.88 -3.17
N PHE A 238 0.08 14.72 -2.34
CA PHE A 238 -0.39 16.09 -2.12
C PHE A 238 0.43 17.03 -3.00
N ILE A 239 -0.24 17.68 -3.96
CA ILE A 239 0.42 18.39 -5.04
C ILE A 239 0.78 19.83 -4.62
N PRO A 240 2.07 20.22 -4.62
CA PRO A 240 2.49 21.58 -4.30
C PRO A 240 1.83 22.65 -5.18
N GLN A 241 1.65 23.83 -4.61
CA GLN A 241 1.03 25.02 -5.20
C GLN A 241 -0.45 24.84 -5.57
N THR A 242 -1.08 23.76 -5.11
CA THR A 242 -2.51 23.47 -5.30
C THR A 242 -3.17 23.23 -3.95
N ARG A 243 -4.49 23.03 -3.94
CA ARG A 243 -5.23 22.51 -2.77
C ARG A 243 -5.66 21.06 -2.94
N SER A 244 -4.95 20.29 -3.77
CA SER A 244 -5.38 18.96 -4.19
C SER A 244 -4.54 17.85 -3.58
N LEU A 245 -5.23 16.98 -2.84
CA LEU A 245 -4.74 15.65 -2.47
C LEU A 245 -5.29 14.63 -3.44
N LEU A 246 -4.41 13.88 -4.10
CA LEU A 246 -4.78 12.84 -5.06
C LEU A 246 -4.54 11.46 -4.46
N PHE A 247 -5.50 10.57 -4.66
CA PHE A 247 -5.33 9.14 -4.41
C PHE A 247 -5.30 8.38 -5.72
N PHE A 248 -4.48 7.35 -5.80
CA PHE A 248 -4.29 6.55 -7.01
C PHE A 248 -4.61 5.08 -6.73
N GLY A 249 -5.24 4.44 -7.71
CA GLY A 249 -5.60 3.04 -7.57
C GLY A 249 -6.23 2.42 -8.81
N SER A 250 -7.00 1.36 -8.56
CA SER A 250 -7.80 0.65 -9.56
C SER A 250 -9.23 0.50 -9.07
N HIS A 251 -10.18 0.51 -9.99
CA HIS A 251 -11.60 0.49 -9.69
C HIS A 251 -12.35 -0.38 -10.70
N GLY A 252 -13.28 -1.21 -10.23
CA GLY A 252 -14.14 -2.01 -11.09
C GLY A 252 -15.32 -1.19 -11.59
N THR A 253 -15.49 -1.11 -12.90
CA THR A 253 -16.50 -0.29 -13.56
C THR A 253 -17.74 -1.08 -14.02
N GLY A 254 -17.67 -2.41 -13.99
CA GLY A 254 -18.75 -3.30 -14.37
C GLY A 254 -19.66 -3.68 -13.21
N ASP A 255 -20.53 -4.67 -13.46
CA ASP A 255 -21.32 -5.30 -12.41
C ASP A 255 -20.43 -5.92 -11.34
N ILE A 256 -20.86 -5.85 -10.08
CA ILE A 256 -20.06 -6.32 -8.95
C ILE A 256 -20.55 -7.69 -8.49
N TYR A 257 -19.61 -8.63 -8.40
CA TYR A 257 -19.85 -9.99 -7.93
C TYR A 257 -18.95 -10.31 -6.74
N TYR A 258 -19.50 -10.98 -5.72
CA TYR A 258 -18.71 -11.53 -4.61
C TYR A 258 -18.68 -13.05 -4.68
N GLY A 259 -17.50 -13.64 -4.88
CA GLY A 259 -17.36 -15.09 -5.01
C GLY A 259 -16.04 -15.50 -5.61
N LEU A 260 -16.03 -16.57 -6.41
CA LEU A 260 -14.83 -17.02 -7.11
C LEU A 260 -14.64 -16.26 -8.42
N ALA A 261 -13.39 -16.02 -8.79
CA ALA A 261 -13.03 -15.31 -10.03
C ALA A 261 -13.64 -15.94 -11.29
N GLY A 262 -13.71 -17.28 -11.35
CA GLY A 262 -14.27 -18.00 -12.48
C GLY A 262 -15.75 -17.73 -12.70
N ASP A 263 -16.51 -17.49 -11.63
CA ASP A 263 -17.95 -17.22 -11.70
C ASP A 263 -18.23 -15.78 -12.20
N ALA A 264 -17.30 -14.86 -11.93
CA ALA A 264 -17.33 -13.49 -12.44
C ALA A 264 -16.67 -13.34 -13.81
N ASN A 265 -16.06 -14.39 -14.36
CA ASN A 265 -15.18 -14.32 -15.52
C ASN A 265 -14.07 -13.25 -15.36
N ASP A 266 -13.47 -13.15 -14.18
CA ASP A 266 -12.42 -12.18 -13.87
C ASP A 266 -11.03 -12.80 -14.13
N PRO A 267 -10.31 -12.41 -15.22
CA PRO A 267 -8.99 -12.95 -15.53
C PRO A 267 -7.86 -12.33 -14.70
N TYR A 268 -8.18 -11.30 -13.90
CA TYR A 268 -7.23 -10.38 -13.30
C TYR A 268 -7.10 -10.61 -11.79
N ARG A 269 -8.22 -10.81 -11.11
CA ARG A 269 -8.24 -11.11 -9.67
C ARG A 269 -8.69 -12.54 -9.48
N ILE A 270 -7.76 -13.43 -9.16
CA ILE A 270 -7.99 -14.88 -9.13
C ILE A 270 -8.45 -15.42 -7.77
N SER A 271 -8.31 -14.63 -6.71
CA SER A 271 -8.69 -15.00 -5.35
C SER A 271 -10.17 -14.75 -5.11
N LYS A 272 -10.79 -15.52 -4.20
CA LYS A 272 -12.16 -15.26 -3.77
C LYS A 272 -12.29 -13.84 -3.20
N GLY A 273 -13.30 -13.09 -3.62
CA GLY A 273 -13.55 -11.74 -3.13
C GLY A 273 -14.55 -10.99 -4.02
N TYR A 274 -14.45 -9.66 -3.99
CA TYR A 274 -15.18 -8.81 -4.93
C TYR A 274 -14.47 -8.80 -6.29
N HIS A 275 -15.26 -8.96 -7.34
CA HIS A 275 -14.86 -8.94 -8.74
C HIS A 275 -15.72 -7.94 -9.49
N SER A 276 -15.09 -7.24 -10.43
CA SER A 276 -15.80 -6.59 -11.53
C SER A 276 -16.04 -7.67 -12.59
N VAL A 277 -17.30 -7.91 -12.93
CA VAL A 277 -17.67 -8.95 -13.90
C VAL A 277 -16.92 -8.72 -15.22
N ASN A 278 -16.43 -9.80 -15.84
CA ASN A 278 -15.56 -9.80 -17.03
C ASN A 278 -14.20 -9.11 -16.87
N GLY A 279 -13.80 -8.78 -15.64
CA GLY A 279 -12.53 -8.08 -15.38
C GLY A 279 -12.54 -6.63 -15.83
N GLU A 280 -13.70 -5.98 -15.82
CA GLU A 280 -13.84 -4.57 -16.21
C GLU A 280 -13.26 -3.66 -15.11
N TYR A 281 -11.97 -3.34 -15.22
CA TYR A 281 -11.27 -2.46 -14.31
C TYR A 281 -10.73 -1.25 -15.06
N GLU A 282 -10.62 -0.14 -14.33
CA GLU A 282 -9.93 1.07 -14.77
C GLU A 282 -8.92 1.51 -13.72
N TYR A 283 -7.84 2.17 -14.14
CA TYR A 283 -7.01 2.92 -13.21
C TYR A 283 -7.69 4.24 -12.90
N GLN A 284 -7.80 4.59 -11.63
CA GLN A 284 -8.62 5.71 -11.18
C GLN A 284 -7.87 6.63 -10.20
N VAL A 285 -8.15 7.93 -10.31
CA VAL A 285 -7.73 8.97 -9.38
C VAL A 285 -8.95 9.52 -8.65
N TRP A 286 -8.83 9.72 -7.34
CA TRP A 286 -9.78 10.48 -6.53
C TRP A 286 -9.10 11.75 -6.05
N ALA A 287 -9.67 12.91 -6.36
CA ALA A 287 -9.10 14.20 -6.01
C ALA A 287 -9.92 14.90 -4.93
N TYR A 288 -9.25 15.34 -3.87
CA TYR A 288 -9.86 15.93 -2.67
C TYR A 288 -9.34 17.35 -2.42
N ASP A 289 -10.23 18.24 -1.95
CA ASP A 289 -9.89 19.62 -1.62
C ASP A 289 -9.37 19.69 -0.18
N ALA A 290 -8.12 20.12 -0.02
CA ALA A 290 -7.47 20.26 1.28
C ALA A 290 -8.15 21.25 2.23
N LEU A 291 -8.98 22.18 1.71
CA LEU A 291 -9.80 23.04 2.56
C LEU A 291 -10.87 22.26 3.32
N GLU A 292 -11.34 21.12 2.80
CA GLU A 292 -12.27 20.27 3.55
C GLU A 292 -11.58 19.56 4.71
N PHE A 293 -10.29 19.23 4.59
CA PHE A 293 -9.51 18.69 5.71
C PHE A 293 -9.37 19.71 6.85
N GLN A 294 -9.20 21.00 6.51
CA GLN A 294 -9.25 22.07 7.51
C GLN A 294 -10.61 22.14 8.21
N GLN A 295 -11.72 21.94 7.47
CA GLN A 295 -13.06 21.89 8.06
C GLN A 295 -13.19 20.71 9.03
N VAL A 296 -12.61 19.55 8.71
CA VAL A 296 -12.54 18.40 9.62
C VAL A 296 -11.74 18.72 10.88
N LEU A 297 -10.54 19.29 10.75
CA LEU A 297 -9.71 19.68 11.89
C LEU A 297 -10.39 20.73 12.79
N SER A 298 -11.19 21.62 12.22
CA SER A 298 -11.97 22.62 12.97
C SER A 298 -13.30 22.10 13.53
N GLY A 299 -13.64 20.82 13.32
CA GLY A 299 -14.88 20.20 13.79
C GLY A 299 -16.14 20.61 13.02
N GLN A 300 -16.00 21.27 11.87
CA GLN A 300 -17.11 21.66 11.00
C GLN A 300 -17.63 20.50 10.13
N LYS A 301 -16.77 19.49 9.90
CA LYS A 301 -17.09 18.26 9.18
C LYS A 301 -16.55 17.06 9.93
N GLN A 302 -17.22 15.93 9.77
CA GLN A 302 -16.66 14.62 10.08
C GLN A 302 -15.77 14.16 8.91
N ALA A 303 -14.77 13.33 9.19
CA ALA A 303 -13.82 12.86 8.18
C ALA A 303 -14.49 12.08 7.03
N TRP A 304 -15.64 11.44 7.27
CA TRP A 304 -16.42 10.71 6.25
C TRP A 304 -17.39 11.60 5.45
N GLU A 305 -17.53 12.87 5.82
CA GLU A 305 -18.35 13.84 5.07
C GLU A 305 -17.56 14.53 3.94
N VAL A 306 -16.23 14.42 3.98
CA VAL A 306 -15.38 14.90 2.90
C VAL A 306 -15.61 14.05 1.65
N MET A 307 -15.82 14.67 0.50
CA MET A 307 -16.06 13.99 -0.78
C MET A 307 -14.97 14.36 -1.79
N PRO A 308 -14.64 13.48 -2.76
CA PRO A 308 -13.79 13.88 -3.86
C PRO A 308 -14.49 14.96 -4.68
N TYR A 309 -13.80 16.05 -5.02
CA TYR A 309 -14.35 17.09 -5.90
C TYR A 309 -14.29 16.66 -7.38
N ASP A 310 -13.44 15.69 -7.71
CA ASP A 310 -13.27 15.16 -9.05
C ASP A 310 -12.70 13.72 -8.99
N VAL A 311 -13.06 12.93 -10.00
CA VAL A 311 -12.67 11.52 -10.14
C VAL A 311 -12.48 11.25 -11.63
N TRP A 312 -11.33 10.69 -12.00
CA TRP A 312 -11.04 10.40 -13.40
C TRP A 312 -10.22 9.13 -13.57
N ASN A 313 -10.37 8.53 -14.75
CA ASN A 313 -9.56 7.39 -15.16
C ASN A 313 -8.26 7.87 -15.83
N TYR A 314 -7.22 7.05 -15.78
CA TYR A 314 -5.98 7.33 -16.49
C TYR A 314 -5.44 6.10 -17.21
N ASP A 315 -4.87 6.32 -18.39
CA ASP A 315 -4.22 5.26 -19.15
C ASP A 315 -2.70 5.37 -18.94
N LEU A 316 -2.11 4.34 -18.32
CA LEU A 316 -0.66 4.22 -18.16
C LEU A 316 0.04 3.84 -19.47
N ARG A 317 -0.70 3.73 -20.58
CA ARG A 317 -0.24 3.27 -21.90
C ARG A 317 0.58 2.00 -21.75
N ALA A 318 0.07 1.12 -20.89
CA ALA A 318 0.72 -0.11 -20.53
C ALA A 318 0.91 -0.95 -21.82
N PRO A 319 2.07 -1.59 -22.00
CA PRO A 319 2.26 -2.48 -23.13
C PRO A 319 1.15 -3.51 -23.23
N ASP A 320 0.72 -3.86 -24.46
CA ASP A 320 -0.34 -4.81 -24.79
C ASP A 320 -0.22 -6.21 -24.10
N GLN A 321 0.89 -6.47 -23.42
CA GLN A 321 1.20 -7.71 -22.69
C GLN A 321 1.06 -7.61 -21.17
N LEU A 322 0.84 -6.41 -20.61
CA LEU A 322 0.40 -6.30 -19.23
C LEU A 322 -1.11 -6.57 -19.22
N PRO A 323 -1.62 -7.41 -18.30
CA PRO A 323 -3.06 -7.46 -18.09
C PRO A 323 -3.55 -6.02 -17.76
N GLY A 324 -4.85 -5.72 -17.95
CA GLY A 324 -5.44 -4.40 -17.65
C GLY A 324 -5.17 -3.93 -16.21
N PRO A 325 -5.84 -2.91 -15.68
CA PRO A 325 -5.64 -2.45 -14.30
C PRO A 325 -5.95 -3.57 -13.28
N THR A 326 -4.92 -4.35 -13.01
CA THR A 326 -4.93 -5.48 -12.10
C THR A 326 -4.05 -5.12 -10.91
N PRO A 327 -4.45 -5.46 -9.69
CA PRO A 327 -3.43 -5.73 -8.67
C PRO A 327 -2.42 -6.76 -9.23
N PRO A 328 -1.10 -6.52 -9.13
CA PRO A 328 -0.07 -7.36 -9.75
C PRO A 328 -0.24 -8.86 -9.50
N ARG A 329 0.09 -9.65 -10.53
CA ARG A 329 -0.11 -11.10 -10.64
C ARG A 329 0.45 -11.91 -9.46
N TRP A 330 -0.31 -12.93 -9.07
CA TRP A 330 0.12 -14.01 -8.18
C TRP A 330 0.91 -15.09 -8.95
N PRO A 331 2.19 -15.35 -8.64
CA PRO A 331 2.81 -16.62 -8.99
C PRO A 331 2.45 -17.66 -7.91
N THR A 332 2.08 -18.86 -8.34
CA THR A 332 1.95 -20.02 -7.46
C THR A 332 3.27 -20.26 -6.71
N ARG A 333 3.21 -20.37 -5.37
CA ARG A 333 4.35 -20.68 -4.49
C ARG A 333 5.17 -21.85 -5.04
N ARG A 334 6.39 -21.60 -5.53
CA ARG A 334 7.47 -22.59 -5.37
C ARG A 334 8.06 -22.34 -4.00
N ALA A 335 7.79 -23.26 -3.08
CA ALA A 335 8.31 -23.22 -1.72
C ALA A 335 9.83 -22.98 -1.73
N CYS A 336 10.28 -21.86 -1.16
CA CYS A 336 11.60 -21.76 -0.58
C CYS A 336 11.68 -22.83 0.52
N ARG A 337 12.26 -23.99 0.20
CA ARG A 337 12.64 -24.98 1.20
C ARG A 337 13.68 -24.34 2.11
N SER A 338 13.31 -24.10 3.36
CA SER A 338 14.27 -23.90 4.43
C SER A 338 15.25 -25.08 4.44
N ARG A 339 16.54 -24.78 4.57
CA ARG A 339 17.62 -25.77 4.64
C ARG A 339 17.31 -26.75 5.78
N ARG A 340 17.24 -28.04 5.43
CA ARG A 340 17.15 -29.15 6.39
C ARG A 340 18.36 -29.12 7.34
N THR A 341 18.08 -29.19 8.63
CA THR A 341 19.02 -29.69 9.64
C THR A 341 19.43 -31.14 9.32
N PRO A 342 20.68 -31.57 9.62
CA PRO A 342 21.12 -32.94 9.35
C PRO A 342 20.56 -33.92 10.39
N PRO A 343 20.40 -35.22 10.04
CA PRO A 343 19.78 -36.19 10.94
C PRO A 343 20.80 -36.75 11.92
N GLY A 344 20.47 -36.75 13.22
CA GLY A 344 21.20 -37.51 14.22
C GLY A 344 20.90 -37.06 15.64
N VAL A 345 20.01 -37.80 16.32
CA VAL A 345 20.15 -38.35 17.67
C VAL A 345 18.76 -38.75 18.17
N SER A 346 18.58 -40.05 18.36
CA SER A 346 17.41 -40.70 18.94
C SER A 346 17.19 -40.27 20.39
N ARG A 347 15.93 -40.00 20.79
CA ARG A 347 15.49 -40.23 22.17
C ARG A 347 14.09 -40.84 22.22
N SER A 348 14.04 -41.96 22.93
CA SER A 348 12.95 -42.87 23.23
C SER A 348 11.81 -42.23 24.03
N ARG A 349 10.56 -42.60 23.68
CA ARG A 349 9.35 -42.38 24.49
C ARG A 349 9.33 -43.26 25.75
N PRO A 350 8.73 -42.81 26.86
CA PRO A 350 8.12 -43.70 27.83
C PRO A 350 6.58 -43.70 27.74
N ALA A 351 6.02 -44.86 28.08
CA ALA A 351 4.64 -45.25 27.94
C ALA A 351 3.71 -44.63 29.00
N MET A 352 2.48 -44.30 28.59
CA MET A 352 1.36 -43.99 29.48
C MET A 352 0.78 -45.29 30.06
N ARG A 353 0.75 -45.39 31.40
CA ARG A 353 -0.02 -46.39 32.15
C ARG A 353 -1.32 -45.73 32.62
N ARG A 354 -2.46 -46.29 32.21
CA ARG A 354 -3.78 -46.05 32.81
C ARG A 354 -3.87 -46.81 34.13
N THR A 355 -4.37 -46.18 35.17
CA THR A 355 -5.14 -46.84 36.23
C THR A 355 -6.19 -45.87 36.78
N THR A 356 -7.44 -46.29 36.68
CA THR A 356 -8.63 -45.78 37.34
C THR A 356 -8.62 -46.08 38.84
N ARG A 357 -9.13 -45.15 39.64
CA ARG A 357 -10.11 -45.41 40.68
C ARG A 357 -11.09 -44.26 40.74
#